data_AF-A0A2T4D5M6-F1
#
_entry.id   AF-A0A2T4D5M6-F1
#
_cell.length_a   1.000
_cell.length_b   1.000
_cell.length_c   1.000
_cell.angle_alpha   90.00
_cell.angle_beta   90.00
_cell.angle_gamma   90.00
#
_symmetry.space_group_name_H-M   'P 1'
#
loop_
_entity.id
_entity.type
_entity.pdbx_description
1 polymer ?
#
loop_
_entity_poly.entity_id
_entity_poly.type
_entity_poly.pdbx_seq_one_letter_code
_entity_poly.pdbx_strand_id
1 'polypeptide(L)'
;ASYSGFIPVSGYSRSDNTYWPVGQEPSENNIVGIQMWRVDPDYVTTMGMKIIDGRDFNKEIASDSSGVVLNRRAFEMFGFKKGEDNAIQTNAFDESNNLIEGEFEHHKVLGVVEDFNFESMKENIGPLALFMGQSTSSLVIKLQSDEIASTLDNIEAKWSEFDSSLPFSYTFLDEEFANMYNA
;
A
#
# COMPACT_ATOMS: atom_id res chain seq x y z
N ALA A 1 1.88 11.75 -8.96
CA ALA A 1 2.73 11.75 -7.77
C ALA A 1 1.89 11.28 -6.61
N SER A 2 2.44 10.44 -5.73
CA SER A 2 1.69 9.77 -4.66
C SER A 2 2.23 10.17 -3.28
N TYR A 3 1.34 10.39 -2.32
CA TYR A 3 1.66 10.60 -0.91
C TYR A 3 1.52 9.28 -0.15
N SER A 4 2.64 8.67 0.25
CA SER A 4 2.64 7.51 1.16
C SER A 4 3.84 7.50 2.12
N GLY A 5 3.63 7.00 3.34
CA GLY A 5 4.68 6.68 4.31
C GLY A 5 5.06 5.21 4.37
N PHE A 6 4.41 4.38 3.56
CA PHE A 6 4.76 2.99 3.36
C PHE A 6 5.47 2.85 2.01
N ILE A 7 6.79 2.92 2.06
CA ILE A 7 7.66 2.67 0.90
C ILE A 7 8.16 1.22 1.00
N PRO A 8 8.17 0.44 -0.12
CA PRO A 8 8.63 -0.95 -0.18
C PRO A 8 10.16 -1.11 -0.08
N VAL A 9 10.77 -0.34 0.82
CA VAL A 9 12.19 -0.41 1.18
C VAL A 9 12.30 -0.38 2.70
N SER A 10 13.45 -0.83 3.22
CA SER A 10 13.70 -0.87 4.67
C SER A 10 13.69 0.51 5.31
N GLY A 11 13.22 0.63 6.56
CA GLY A 11 13.28 1.88 7.34
C GLY A 11 12.02 2.75 7.31
N TYR A 12 10.98 2.32 6.61
CA TYR A 12 9.67 3.01 6.53
C TYR A 12 8.61 2.34 7.42
N SER A 13 7.45 2.98 7.58
CA SER A 13 6.37 2.50 8.44
C SER A 13 5.95 1.06 8.12
N ARG A 14 5.54 0.32 9.15
CA ARG A 14 5.02 -1.06 9.10
C ARG A 14 3.85 -1.17 10.07
N SER A 15 2.92 -2.09 9.84
CA SER A 15 1.78 -2.30 10.73
C SER A 15 1.31 -3.76 10.65
N ASP A 16 1.35 -4.50 11.76
CA ASP A 16 0.82 -5.87 11.80
C ASP A 16 -0.63 -5.82 12.29
N ASN A 17 -1.57 -5.92 11.34
CA ASN A 17 -3.00 -5.98 11.64
C ASN A 17 -3.58 -7.34 11.23
N THR A 18 -4.54 -7.82 12.01
CA THR A 18 -5.12 -9.15 11.85
C THR A 18 -6.43 -9.07 11.07
N TYR A 19 -6.53 -9.81 9.98
CA TYR A 19 -7.73 -9.89 9.13
C TYR A 19 -8.15 -11.33 8.89
N TRP A 20 -9.41 -11.56 8.55
CA TRP A 20 -9.96 -12.85 8.11
C TRP A 20 -11.06 -12.66 7.06
N PRO A 21 -11.47 -13.71 6.32
CA PRO A 21 -12.54 -13.61 5.33
C PRO A 21 -13.90 -13.24 5.94
N VAL A 22 -14.66 -12.39 5.24
CA VAL A 22 -16.03 -12.04 5.64
C VAL A 22 -16.93 -13.28 5.67
N GLY A 23 -17.79 -13.35 6.70
CA GLY A 23 -18.74 -14.46 6.86
C GLY A 23 -18.13 -15.72 7.47
N GLN A 24 -16.89 -15.65 7.96
CA GLN A 24 -16.25 -16.71 8.73
C GLN A 24 -15.91 -16.22 10.14
N GLU A 25 -16.01 -17.11 11.12
CA GLU A 25 -15.49 -16.84 12.45
C GLU A 25 -13.95 -16.89 12.43
N PRO A 26 -13.27 -15.96 13.12
CA PRO A 26 -11.81 -15.94 13.19
C PRO A 26 -11.29 -17.19 13.93
N SER A 27 -10.29 -17.83 13.33
CA SER A 27 -9.63 -19.03 13.84
C SER A 27 -8.15 -19.02 13.47
N GLU A 28 -7.34 -19.86 14.10
CA GLU A 28 -5.92 -19.99 13.79
C GLU A 28 -5.63 -20.30 12.31
N ASN A 29 -6.59 -20.84 11.57
CA ASN A 29 -6.40 -21.28 10.18
C ASN A 29 -6.83 -20.26 9.12
N ASN A 30 -7.63 -19.25 9.46
CA ASN A 30 -8.14 -18.25 8.50
C ASN A 30 -7.76 -16.80 8.84
N ILE A 31 -7.15 -16.61 10.00
CA ILE A 31 -6.56 -15.35 10.40
C ILE A 31 -5.23 -15.15 9.66
N VAL A 32 -5.04 -13.96 9.09
CA VAL A 32 -3.80 -13.54 8.46
C VAL A 32 -3.35 -12.22 9.10
N GLY A 33 -2.11 -12.21 9.61
CA GLY A 33 -1.42 -10.96 9.96
C GLY A 33 -0.92 -10.31 8.67
N ILE A 34 -1.31 -9.06 8.42
CA ILE A 34 -1.09 -8.35 7.16
C ILE A 34 -0.47 -6.99 7.41
N GLN A 35 0.48 -6.63 6.54
CA GLN A 35 0.98 -5.27 6.43
C GLN A 35 -0.11 -4.35 5.85
N MET A 36 -0.55 -3.37 6.63
CA MET A 36 -1.62 -2.45 6.24
C MET A 36 -1.05 -1.11 5.80
N TRP A 37 -1.12 -0.82 4.50
CA TRP A 37 -0.57 0.40 3.93
C TRP A 37 -1.68 1.34 3.50
N ARG A 38 -1.64 2.57 4.03
CA ARG A 38 -2.50 3.65 3.55
C ARG A 38 -1.84 4.32 2.35
N VAL A 39 -2.53 4.29 1.23
CA VAL A 39 -2.05 4.81 -0.05
C VAL A 39 -3.11 5.69 -0.68
N ASP A 40 -2.67 6.66 -1.47
CA ASP A 40 -3.60 7.34 -2.36
C ASP A 40 -3.94 6.47 -3.58
N PRO A 41 -4.99 6.83 -4.34
CA PRO A 41 -5.48 5.99 -5.42
C PRO A 41 -4.56 5.93 -6.65
N ASP A 42 -3.52 6.76 -6.74
CA ASP A 42 -2.57 6.74 -7.86
C ASP A 42 -1.32 5.88 -7.54
N TYR A 43 -1.24 5.30 -6.34
CA TYR A 43 -0.06 4.59 -5.83
C TYR A 43 0.34 3.38 -6.68
N VAL A 44 -0.58 2.45 -6.92
CA VAL A 44 -0.33 1.20 -7.68
C VAL A 44 0.21 1.54 -9.08
N THR A 45 -0.43 2.50 -9.75
CA THR A 45 0.01 2.99 -11.06
C THR A 45 1.37 3.69 -11.00
N THR A 46 1.59 4.57 -10.01
CA THR A 46 2.86 5.31 -9.84
C THR A 46 4.03 4.38 -9.55
N MET A 47 3.82 3.34 -8.75
CA MET A 47 4.82 2.33 -8.40
C MET A 47 5.00 1.27 -9.50
N GLY A 48 4.19 1.31 -10.57
CA GLY A 48 4.28 0.35 -11.67
C GLY A 48 3.89 -1.07 -11.26
N MET A 49 3.07 -1.21 -10.23
CA MET A 49 2.59 -2.51 -9.75
C MET A 49 1.65 -3.13 -10.77
N LYS A 50 1.75 -4.44 -10.97
CA LYS A 50 0.93 -5.17 -11.93
C LYS A 50 -0.30 -5.75 -11.25
N ILE A 51 -1.48 -5.35 -11.71
CA ILE A 51 -2.74 -5.96 -11.29
C ILE A 51 -2.93 -7.29 -12.02
N ILE A 52 -3.18 -8.35 -11.27
CA ILE A 52 -3.32 -9.74 -11.75
C ILE A 52 -4.75 -10.30 -11.58
N ASP A 53 -5.62 -9.58 -10.86
CA ASP A 53 -7.06 -9.82 -10.77
C ASP A 53 -7.78 -8.53 -10.33
N GLY A 54 -9.02 -8.32 -10.76
CA GLY A 54 -9.80 -7.12 -10.44
C GLY A 54 -9.22 -5.83 -11.02
N ARG A 55 -9.16 -4.76 -10.21
CA ARG A 55 -8.79 -3.40 -10.63
C ARG A 55 -8.16 -2.58 -9.50
N ASP A 56 -7.57 -1.44 -9.89
CA ASP A 56 -7.07 -0.44 -8.96
C ASP A 56 -8.23 0.33 -8.29
N PHE A 57 -7.89 1.16 -7.32
CA PHE A 57 -8.78 2.16 -6.77
C PHE A 57 -9.28 3.13 -7.85
N ASN A 58 -10.55 3.52 -7.76
CA ASN A 58 -11.13 4.53 -8.63
C ASN A 58 -11.79 5.64 -7.78
N LYS A 59 -11.24 6.85 -7.86
CA LYS A 59 -11.71 8.05 -7.13
C LYS A 59 -13.16 8.40 -7.43
N GLU A 60 -13.66 8.05 -8.60
CA GLU A 60 -15.04 8.32 -9.03
C GLU A 60 -16.06 7.34 -8.42
N ILE A 61 -15.58 6.24 -7.82
CA ILE A 61 -16.42 5.22 -7.18
C ILE A 61 -16.35 5.40 -5.66
N ALA A 62 -17.38 6.02 -5.07
CA ALA A 62 -17.39 6.33 -3.64
C ALA A 62 -17.16 5.11 -2.72
N SER A 63 -17.66 3.93 -3.10
CA SER A 63 -17.48 2.68 -2.34
C SER A 63 -16.04 2.16 -2.34
N ASP A 64 -15.17 2.65 -3.21
CA ASP A 64 -13.76 2.23 -3.22
C ASP A 64 -13.00 2.76 -2.01
N SER A 65 -13.47 3.83 -1.38
CA SER A 65 -12.86 4.42 -0.19
C SER A 65 -12.74 3.46 0.99
N SER A 66 -13.61 2.44 1.07
CA SER A 66 -13.55 1.36 2.06
C SER A 66 -13.03 0.03 1.50
N GLY A 67 -12.67 -0.02 0.22
CA GLY A 67 -12.14 -1.21 -0.43
C GLY A 67 -10.65 -1.44 -0.15
N VAL A 68 -10.18 -2.63 -0.52
CA VAL A 68 -8.79 -3.07 -0.33
C VAL A 68 -8.22 -3.64 -1.63
N VAL A 69 -6.94 -3.37 -1.89
CA VAL A 69 -6.16 -4.08 -2.91
C VAL A 69 -5.15 -4.97 -2.19
N LEU A 70 -5.13 -6.26 -2.50
CA LEU A 70 -4.26 -7.24 -1.87
C LEU A 70 -3.08 -7.58 -2.77
N ASN A 71 -1.94 -7.99 -2.21
CA ASN A 71 -0.98 -8.75 -3.01
C ASN A 71 -1.43 -10.21 -3.19
N ARG A 72 -0.82 -10.91 -4.15
CA ARG A 72 -1.11 -12.32 -4.43
C ARG A 72 -0.94 -13.18 -3.19
N ARG A 73 0.10 -12.92 -2.38
CA ARG A 73 0.34 -13.68 -1.15
C ARG A 73 -0.82 -13.60 -0.16
N ALA A 74 -1.31 -12.40 0.15
CA ALA A 74 -2.46 -12.23 1.04
C ALA A 74 -3.71 -12.91 0.48
N PHE A 75 -3.97 -12.73 -0.81
CA PHE A 75 -5.11 -13.34 -1.50
C PHE A 75 -5.11 -14.87 -1.41
N GLU A 76 -3.95 -15.50 -1.61
CA GLU A 76 -3.77 -16.95 -1.47
C GLU A 76 -3.91 -17.42 -0.02
N MET A 77 -3.38 -16.67 0.96
CA MET A 77 -3.46 -17.02 2.38
C MET A 77 -4.90 -16.99 2.91
N PHE A 78 -5.75 -16.10 2.39
CA PHE A 78 -7.18 -16.10 2.69
C PHE A 78 -7.97 -17.22 2.02
N GLY A 79 -7.35 -17.99 1.12
CA GLY A 79 -8.02 -19.03 0.34
C GLY A 79 -8.99 -18.47 -0.70
N PHE A 80 -8.82 -17.20 -1.08
CA PHE A 80 -9.68 -16.54 -2.08
C PHE A 80 -9.45 -17.08 -3.48
N LYS A 81 -10.48 -16.94 -4.31
CA LYS A 81 -10.46 -17.36 -5.71
C LYS A 81 -10.80 -16.20 -6.61
N LYS A 82 -10.13 -16.17 -7.77
CA LYS A 82 -10.32 -15.12 -8.76
C LYS A 82 -11.76 -15.09 -9.26
N GLY A 83 -12.30 -13.89 -9.44
CA GLY A 83 -13.66 -13.67 -9.92
C GLY A 83 -14.78 -13.89 -8.89
N GLU A 84 -14.46 -14.27 -7.65
CA GLU A 84 -15.42 -14.30 -6.54
C GLU A 84 -15.52 -12.92 -5.85
N ASP A 85 -16.65 -12.66 -5.18
CA ASP A 85 -16.83 -11.43 -4.40
C ASP A 85 -16.13 -11.56 -3.04
N ASN A 86 -14.80 -11.43 -3.07
CA ASN A 86 -13.95 -11.60 -1.91
C ASN A 86 -13.96 -10.35 -1.03
N ALA A 87 -14.00 -10.54 0.28
CA ALA A 87 -13.90 -9.47 1.26
C ALA A 87 -13.21 -9.97 2.53
N ILE A 88 -12.47 -9.07 3.17
CA ILE A 88 -11.83 -9.30 4.46
C ILE A 88 -12.49 -8.45 5.53
N GLN A 89 -12.34 -8.85 6.79
CA GLN A 89 -12.77 -8.07 7.93
C GLN A 89 -11.77 -8.10 9.07
N THR A 90 -11.89 -7.12 9.95
CA THR A 90 -11.20 -7.05 11.24
C THR A 90 -12.14 -6.50 12.30
N ASN A 91 -11.70 -6.54 13.55
CA ASN A 91 -12.44 -5.94 14.66
C ASN A 91 -12.59 -4.42 14.45
N ALA A 92 -13.77 -3.88 14.77
CA ALA A 92 -13.99 -2.44 14.75
C ALA A 92 -13.48 -1.78 16.04
N PHE A 93 -12.97 -0.56 15.91
CA PHE A 93 -12.50 0.25 17.03
C PHE A 93 -13.17 1.62 17.02
N ASP A 94 -13.46 2.16 18.20
CA ASP A 94 -13.96 3.53 18.32
C ASP A 94 -12.84 4.58 18.13
N GLU A 95 -13.21 5.86 18.13
CA GLU A 95 -12.25 6.97 17.98
C GLU A 95 -11.18 7.03 19.10
N SER A 96 -11.43 6.35 20.22
CA SER A 96 -10.52 6.21 21.36
C SER A 96 -9.71 4.91 21.32
N ASN A 97 -9.76 4.16 20.21
CA ASN A 97 -9.15 2.83 20.01
C ASN A 97 -9.67 1.73 20.96
N ASN A 98 -10.89 1.86 21.48
CA ASN A 98 -11.52 0.75 22.20
C ASN A 98 -12.18 -0.21 21.21
N LEU A 99 -12.03 -1.51 21.46
CA LEU A 99 -12.74 -2.55 20.72
C LEU A 99 -14.25 -2.34 20.84
N ILE A 100 -14.95 -2.31 19.71
CA ILE A 100 -16.41 -2.33 19.66
C ILE A 100 -16.86 -3.78 19.54
N GLU A 101 -17.25 -4.39 20.66
CA GLU A 101 -17.62 -5.81 20.69
C GLU A 101 -18.78 -6.13 19.73
N GLY A 102 -18.56 -7.12 18.87
CA GLY A 102 -19.55 -7.57 17.90
C GLY A 102 -19.66 -6.73 16.63
N GLU A 103 -18.83 -5.70 16.48
CA GLU A 103 -18.73 -4.91 15.25
C GLU A 103 -17.43 -5.21 14.49
N PHE A 104 -17.53 -5.21 13.16
CA PHE A 104 -16.42 -5.51 12.26
C PHE A 104 -16.31 -4.45 11.17
N GLU A 105 -15.06 -4.09 10.85
CA GLU A 105 -14.74 -3.31 9.66
C GLU A 105 -14.64 -4.25 8.48
N HIS A 106 -15.43 -3.99 7.44
CA HIS A 106 -15.49 -4.81 6.23
C HIS A 106 -14.80 -4.10 5.06
N HIS A 107 -13.97 -4.85 4.34
CA HIS A 107 -13.27 -4.35 3.16
C HIS A 107 -13.44 -5.30 1.98
N LYS A 108 -14.09 -4.81 0.93
CA LYS A 108 -14.22 -5.53 -0.33
C LYS A 108 -12.87 -5.54 -1.06
N VAL A 109 -12.46 -6.72 -1.54
CA VAL A 109 -11.26 -6.85 -2.38
C VAL A 109 -11.57 -6.29 -3.76
N LEU A 110 -10.96 -5.16 -4.11
CA LEU A 110 -11.13 -4.48 -5.39
C LEU A 110 -10.23 -5.06 -6.48
N GLY A 111 -9.03 -5.49 -6.08
CA GLY A 111 -8.03 -6.04 -6.97
C GLY A 111 -6.92 -6.77 -6.24
N VAL A 112 -6.12 -7.48 -7.02
CA VAL A 112 -4.95 -8.23 -6.57
C VAL A 112 -3.76 -7.79 -7.40
N VAL A 113 -2.67 -7.39 -6.74
CA VAL A 113 -1.39 -7.09 -7.39
C VAL A 113 -0.45 -8.30 -7.33
N GLU A 114 0.44 -8.38 -8.32
CA GLU A 114 1.56 -9.33 -8.28
C GLU A 114 2.42 -9.09 -7.04
N ASP A 115 3.03 -10.15 -6.52
CA ASP A 115 3.94 -10.02 -5.39
C ASP A 115 5.17 -9.21 -5.77
N PHE A 116 5.59 -8.33 -4.87
CA PHE A 116 6.81 -7.55 -4.98
C PHE A 116 7.55 -7.57 -3.66
N ASN A 117 8.87 -7.38 -3.72
CA ASN A 117 9.67 -7.28 -2.50
C ASN A 117 9.45 -5.90 -1.87
N PHE A 118 8.90 -5.89 -0.66
CA PHE A 118 8.71 -4.68 0.15
C PHE A 118 9.45 -4.72 1.49
N GLU A 119 10.22 -5.78 1.72
CA GLU A 119 11.09 -6.02 2.86
C GLU A 119 12.46 -6.52 2.37
N SER A 120 13.39 -6.75 3.30
CA SER A 120 14.70 -7.30 2.96
C SER A 120 14.54 -8.61 2.20
N MET A 121 15.40 -8.85 1.21
CA MET A 121 15.33 -10.06 0.38
C MET A 121 15.61 -11.37 1.12
N LYS A 122 15.99 -11.31 2.40
CA LYS A 122 16.17 -12.50 3.24
C LYS A 122 14.83 -13.04 3.76
N GLU A 123 13.75 -12.28 3.62
CA GLU A 123 12.41 -12.69 4.04
C GLU A 123 11.54 -13.10 2.84
N ASN A 124 10.69 -14.10 3.04
CA ASN A 124 9.67 -14.46 2.05
C ASN A 124 8.67 -13.29 1.92
N ILE A 125 8.18 -13.03 0.71
CA ILE A 125 7.19 -11.95 0.48
C ILE A 125 5.97 -12.18 1.39
N GLY A 126 5.74 -11.24 2.30
CA GLY A 126 4.63 -11.27 3.25
C GLY A 126 3.29 -10.88 2.62
N PRO A 127 2.18 -11.13 3.31
CA PRO A 127 0.87 -10.65 2.90
C PRO A 127 0.76 -9.12 3.10
N LEU A 128 0.22 -8.43 2.09
CA LEU A 128 0.08 -6.98 2.06
C LEU A 128 -1.34 -6.59 1.65
N ALA A 129 -1.86 -5.56 2.30
CA ALA A 129 -3.12 -4.90 1.97
C ALA A 129 -2.94 -3.39 1.83
N LEU A 130 -3.34 -2.86 0.67
CA LEU A 130 -3.40 -1.45 0.39
C LEU A 130 -4.82 -0.95 0.68
N PHE A 131 -4.91 0.12 1.46
CA PHE A 131 -6.16 0.80 1.79
C PHE A 131 -6.09 2.24 1.35
N MET A 132 -7.20 2.79 0.89
CA MET A 132 -7.26 4.20 0.56
C MET A 132 -7.09 5.04 1.82
N GLY A 133 -6.18 6.00 1.79
CA GLY A 133 -5.96 6.91 2.90
C GLY A 133 -4.82 7.88 2.63
N GLN A 134 -4.75 8.94 3.42
CA GLN A 134 -3.63 9.86 3.34
C GLN A 134 -2.48 9.35 4.20
N SER A 135 -1.33 9.12 3.61
CA SER A 135 -0.08 8.90 4.33
C SER A 135 0.95 9.88 3.80
N THR A 136 1.11 11.02 4.47
CA THR A 136 1.70 12.23 3.86
C THR A 136 3.21 12.36 4.02
N SER A 137 3.94 11.30 4.42
CA SER A 137 5.35 11.46 4.79
C SER A 137 6.33 11.45 3.63
N SER A 138 5.95 11.03 2.43
CA SER A 138 6.83 11.05 1.25
C SER A 138 6.04 11.25 -0.05
N LEU A 139 6.64 11.97 -1.00
CA LEU A 139 6.11 12.19 -2.34
C LEU A 139 6.85 11.31 -3.36
N VAL A 140 6.15 10.36 -3.96
CA VAL A 140 6.71 9.50 -5.00
C VAL A 140 6.35 10.05 -6.37
N ILE A 141 7.36 10.30 -7.21
CA ILE A 141 7.20 10.82 -8.57
C ILE A 141 7.82 9.83 -9.55
N LYS A 142 6.99 9.27 -10.44
CA LYS A 142 7.48 8.51 -11.59
C LYS A 142 7.86 9.49 -12.71
N LEU A 143 9.14 9.53 -13.05
CA LEU A 143 9.66 10.38 -14.11
C LEU A 143 9.70 9.63 -15.44
N GLN A 144 9.33 10.33 -16.51
CA GLN A 144 9.58 9.90 -17.89
C GLN A 144 10.29 11.07 -18.59
N SER A 145 11.61 11.13 -18.45
CA SER A 145 12.43 12.19 -19.00
C SER A 145 13.81 11.65 -19.38
N ASP A 146 14.29 12.03 -20.57
CA ASP A 146 15.66 11.76 -21.01
C ASP A 146 16.65 12.76 -20.37
N GLU A 147 16.14 13.84 -19.75
CA GLU A 147 16.91 14.87 -19.07
C GLU A 147 16.56 14.92 -17.57
N ILE A 148 17.05 13.92 -16.83
CA ILE A 148 16.76 13.78 -15.40
C ILE A 148 17.23 15.01 -14.60
N ALA A 149 18.42 15.54 -14.89
CA ALA A 149 18.99 16.69 -14.17
C ALA A 149 18.12 17.95 -14.28
N SER A 150 17.72 18.35 -15.49
CA SER A 150 16.86 19.52 -15.69
C SER A 150 15.47 19.31 -15.08
N THR A 151 14.99 18.07 -15.05
CA THR A 151 13.72 17.72 -14.40
C THR A 151 13.80 17.88 -12.89
N LEU A 152 14.89 17.45 -12.25
CA LEU A 152 15.13 17.63 -10.83
C LEU A 152 15.25 19.11 -10.44
N ASP A 153 15.99 19.91 -11.22
CA ASP A 153 16.12 21.35 -10.98
C ASP A 153 14.73 22.04 -10.98
N ASN A 154 13.85 21.64 -11.90
CA ASN A 154 12.49 22.16 -11.97
C ASN A 154 11.64 21.72 -10.75
N ILE A 155 11.81 20.49 -10.28
CA ILE A 155 11.10 19.99 -9.08
C ILE A 155 11.58 20.75 -7.84
N GLU A 156 12.89 20.94 -7.67
CA GLU A 156 13.47 21.70 -6.56
C GLU A 156 13.00 23.15 -6.55
N ALA A 157 12.97 23.80 -7.72
CA ALA A 157 12.45 25.16 -7.85
C ALA A 157 10.98 25.24 -7.40
N LYS A 158 10.14 24.27 -7.83
CA LYS A 158 8.74 24.20 -7.41
C LYS A 158 8.55 23.85 -5.94
N TRP A 159 9.42 23.00 -5.38
CA TRP A 159 9.43 22.71 -3.95
C TRP A 159 9.75 23.96 -3.13
N SER A 160 10.74 24.74 -3.57
CA SER A 160 11.14 25.99 -2.93
C SER A 160 10.06 27.09 -3.00
N GLU A 161 9.24 27.10 -4.05
CA GLU A 161 8.05 27.96 -4.15
C GLU A 161 6.98 27.58 -3.09
N PHE A 162 6.90 26.31 -2.70
CA PHE A 162 5.93 25.82 -1.73
C PHE A 162 6.36 26.10 -0.29
N ASP A 163 7.58 25.71 0.08
CA ASP A 163 8.17 26.03 1.38
C ASP A 163 9.69 26.06 1.30
N SER A 164 10.25 27.27 1.21
CA SER A 164 11.70 27.48 1.14
C SER A 164 12.45 27.12 2.43
N SER A 165 11.76 26.84 3.54
CA SER A 165 12.38 26.45 4.81
C SER A 165 12.69 24.94 4.90
N LEU A 166 12.08 24.13 4.03
CA LEU A 166 12.29 22.69 3.98
C LEU A 166 13.31 22.33 2.90
N PRO A 167 14.47 21.75 3.25
CA PRO A 167 15.46 21.35 2.27
C PRO A 167 14.88 20.29 1.32
N PHE A 168 15.10 20.48 0.02
CA PHE A 168 14.75 19.47 -0.97
C PHE A 168 15.72 18.29 -0.84
N SER A 169 15.17 17.11 -0.56
CA SER A 169 15.90 15.86 -0.49
C SER A 169 15.14 14.81 -1.29
N TYR A 170 15.87 14.03 -2.07
CA TYR A 170 15.31 12.96 -2.87
C TYR A 170 16.27 11.78 -2.87
N THR A 171 15.70 10.61 -3.15
CA THR A 171 16.46 9.40 -3.45
C THR A 171 15.81 8.72 -4.65
N PHE A 172 16.62 8.14 -5.51
CA PHE A 172 16.09 7.30 -6.58
C PHE A 172 15.71 5.93 -6.05
N LEU A 173 14.50 5.48 -6.39
CA LEU A 173 13.95 4.24 -5.86
C LEU A 173 14.69 3.01 -6.39
N ASP A 174 15.23 3.05 -7.61
CA ASP A 174 16.08 1.99 -8.17
C ASP A 174 17.43 1.87 -7.46
N GLU A 175 18.04 2.99 -7.05
CA GLU A 175 19.24 2.99 -6.20
C GLU A 175 18.96 2.39 -4.82
N GLU A 176 17.83 2.74 -4.19
CA GLU A 176 17.40 2.14 -2.92
C GLU A 176 17.11 0.65 -3.06
N PHE A 177 16.43 0.24 -4.14
CA PHE A 177 16.24 -1.18 -4.43
C PHE A 177 17.61 -1.87 -4.58
N ALA A 178 18.53 -1.33 -5.40
CA ALA A 178 19.85 -1.92 -5.60
C ALA A 178 20.66 -2.02 -4.29
N ASN A 179 20.55 -1.05 -3.39
CA ASN A 179 21.15 -1.11 -2.06
C ASN A 179 20.55 -2.24 -1.22
N MET A 180 19.24 -2.46 -1.30
CA MET A 180 18.56 -3.61 -0.71
C MET A 180 19.01 -4.95 -1.33
N TYR A 181 19.47 -4.96 -2.60
CA TYR A 181 20.05 -6.14 -3.27
C TYR A 181 21.46 -6.49 -2.82
N ASN A 182 22.22 -5.53 -2.28
CA ASN A 182 23.64 -5.72 -1.97
C ASN A 182 23.95 -5.94 -0.48
N ALA A 183 22.93 -6.00 0.39
CA ALA A 183 23.04 -6.15 1.86
C ALA A 183 22.56 -7.52 2.39
#